data_AF-A0A7K1THB4-F1
#
_entry.id   AF-A0A7K1THB4-F1
#
_cell.length_a   1.000
_cell.length_b   1.000
_cell.length_c   1.000
_cell.angle_alpha   90.00
_cell.angle_beta   90.00
_cell.angle_gamma   90.00
#
_symmetry.space_group_name_H-M   'P 1'
#
loop_
_entity.id
_entity.type
_entity.pdbx_description
1 polymer ?
#
loop_
_entity_poly.entity_id
_entity_poly.type
_entity_poly.pdbx_seq_one_letter_code
_entity_poly.pdbx_strand_id
1 'polypeptide(L)'
;MKLFLQPVFQALGMRVRAWQFGGVAALYWGSFALAGYVQSNAYWLLRGDPSFTGTEELELLLRGLLWLLSTPLILYLAYRAPITSFRPLRRWGRNLGLHLAVQFGLNLLITCLSYLVLYRLLGLTPGRTWGYDGVWASMLLRLTISLTTYLLLVFGYGLATVAYRNQTLQHQNVRYELANEQLKTQLAGAQLQALKMQLNPHFLFNAHHSLVGLILEHENERAIAMVTALSDLLRAVLVNGDAQLIPLREELQFVTKYLHIQKIRFQDRLHIDFAIAADTRECLFPQFLLQPLVENAMVHGIEQVIGTACLRIAAHREGEQLVVEVSDDAAAAGRRPAATGQGIGLSNTKARLEKLYHGQAQLEFVQPPTGGTVVRLRVPQNLPATLPTTTASPILVTV
;
A
#
# COMPACT_ATOMS: atom_id res chain seq x y z
N MET A 1 17.95 2.52 -40.18
CA MET A 1 17.24 3.53 -39.35
C MET A 1 16.26 2.94 -38.34
N LYS A 2 15.27 2.12 -38.74
CA LYS A 2 14.32 1.47 -37.79
C LYS A 2 15.01 0.66 -36.67
N LEU A 3 16.01 -0.14 -37.02
CA LEU A 3 16.74 -1.01 -36.08
C LEU A 3 17.47 -0.25 -34.95
N PHE A 4 17.94 0.97 -35.23
CA PHE A 4 18.73 1.78 -34.28
C PHE A 4 17.86 2.71 -33.44
N LEU A 5 16.84 3.34 -34.03
CA LEU A 5 16.05 4.38 -33.37
C LEU A 5 14.89 3.84 -32.53
N GLN A 6 14.31 2.71 -32.90
CA GLN A 6 13.17 2.14 -32.18
C GLN A 6 13.47 1.88 -30.69
N PRO A 7 14.57 1.18 -30.30
CA PRO A 7 14.87 0.97 -28.88
C PRO A 7 15.20 2.28 -28.14
N VAL A 8 15.84 3.22 -28.83
CA VAL A 8 16.24 4.54 -28.28
C VAL A 8 15.01 5.34 -27.84
N PHE A 9 13.96 5.40 -28.66
CA PHE A 9 12.74 6.15 -28.34
C PHE A 9 11.81 5.38 -27.39
N GLN A 10 11.76 4.06 -27.49
CA GLN A 10 11.03 3.23 -26.53
C GLN A 10 11.55 3.40 -25.10
N ALA A 11 12.87 3.56 -24.92
CA ALA A 11 13.48 3.83 -23.62
C ALA A 11 13.02 5.17 -22.99
N LEU A 12 12.55 6.10 -23.82
CA LEU A 12 11.97 7.38 -23.42
C LEU A 12 10.44 7.36 -23.39
N GLY A 13 9.80 6.20 -23.57
CA GLY A 13 8.35 6.07 -23.68
C GLY A 13 7.74 6.78 -24.90
N MET A 14 8.56 7.21 -25.87
CA MET A 14 8.12 7.96 -27.04
C MET A 14 7.93 7.04 -28.25
N ARG A 15 6.90 7.34 -29.06
CA ARG A 15 6.71 6.72 -30.38
C ARG A 15 6.96 7.77 -31.46
N VAL A 16 8.21 7.84 -31.94
CA VAL A 16 8.62 8.80 -32.98
C VAL A 16 8.67 8.12 -34.34
N ARG A 17 8.01 8.70 -35.35
CA ARG A 17 8.08 8.23 -36.73
C ARG A 17 9.40 8.66 -37.39
N ALA A 18 9.88 7.86 -38.34
CA ALA A 18 11.12 8.10 -39.08
C ALA A 18 11.26 9.52 -39.65
N TRP A 19 10.21 10.07 -40.26
CA TRP A 19 10.22 11.41 -40.85
C TRP A 19 10.24 12.53 -39.81
N GLN A 20 9.60 12.33 -38.64
CA GLN A 20 9.61 13.29 -37.54
C GLN A 20 11.02 13.42 -36.97
N PHE A 21 11.69 12.28 -36.76
CA PHE A 21 13.09 12.26 -36.38
C PHE A 21 13.97 12.95 -37.42
N GLY A 22 13.78 12.63 -38.71
CA GLY A 22 14.52 13.25 -39.81
C GLY A 22 14.39 14.77 -39.82
N GLY A 23 13.19 15.31 -39.62
CA GLY A 23 12.93 16.75 -39.54
C GLY A 23 13.64 17.42 -38.36
N VAL A 24 13.51 16.86 -37.15
CA VAL A 24 14.18 17.41 -35.95
C VAL A 24 15.70 17.32 -36.07
N ALA A 25 16.23 16.20 -36.55
CA ALA A 25 17.67 16.02 -36.74
C ALA A 25 18.20 16.97 -37.83
N ALA A 26 17.46 17.19 -38.91
CA ALA A 26 17.82 18.16 -39.95
C ALA A 26 17.83 19.60 -39.40
N LEU A 27 16.85 19.98 -38.56
CA LEU A 27 16.85 21.28 -37.88
C LEU A 27 18.06 21.42 -36.94
N TYR A 28 18.36 20.38 -36.15
CA TYR A 28 19.51 20.36 -35.25
C TYR A 28 20.82 20.58 -36.01
N TRP A 29 21.12 19.75 -37.02
CA TRP A 29 22.37 19.88 -37.79
C TRP A 29 22.38 21.11 -38.69
N GLY A 30 21.23 21.53 -39.21
CA GLY A 30 21.08 22.76 -39.99
C GLY A 30 21.43 23.99 -39.16
N SER A 31 21.08 24.02 -37.87
CA SER A 31 21.46 25.12 -36.97
C SER A 31 22.99 25.21 -36.76
N PHE A 32 23.66 24.07 -36.60
CA PHE A 32 25.13 24.02 -36.51
C PHE A 32 25.80 24.38 -37.83
N ALA A 33 25.26 23.94 -38.96
CA ALA A 33 25.76 24.32 -40.28
C ALA A 33 25.62 25.84 -40.50
N LEU A 34 24.46 26.41 -40.18
CA LEU A 34 24.25 27.86 -40.27
C LEU A 34 25.20 28.64 -39.36
N ALA A 35 25.34 28.22 -38.10
CA ALA A 35 26.27 28.84 -37.16
C ALA A 35 27.73 28.76 -37.66
N GLY A 36 28.15 27.58 -38.15
CA GLY A 36 29.47 27.38 -38.74
C GLY A 36 29.71 28.22 -39.99
N TYR A 37 28.70 28.39 -40.83
CA TYR A 37 28.74 29.26 -42.01
C TYR A 37 28.93 30.73 -41.63
N VAL A 38 28.11 31.25 -40.70
CA VAL A 38 28.19 32.64 -40.23
C VAL A 38 29.54 32.89 -39.56
N GLN A 39 29.97 31.98 -38.67
CA GLN A 39 31.25 32.09 -37.97
C GLN A 39 32.43 32.11 -38.94
N SER A 40 32.43 31.21 -39.93
CA SER A 40 33.53 31.11 -40.89
C SER A 40 33.58 32.33 -41.81
N ASN A 41 32.43 32.83 -42.27
CA ASN A 41 32.37 34.07 -43.05
C ASN A 41 32.86 35.29 -42.26
N ALA A 42 32.43 35.44 -41.01
CA ALA A 42 32.90 36.52 -40.14
C ALA A 42 34.42 36.46 -39.94
N TYR A 43 34.97 35.26 -39.72
CA TYR A 43 36.40 35.06 -39.57
C TYR A 43 37.21 35.52 -40.79
N TRP A 44 36.77 35.18 -42.01
CA TRP A 44 37.46 35.59 -43.23
C TRP A 44 37.34 37.09 -43.49
N LEU A 45 36.15 37.66 -43.28
CA LEU A 45 35.95 39.12 -43.38
C LEU A 45 36.87 39.88 -42.43
N LEU A 46 37.05 39.41 -41.19
CA LEU A 46 37.95 40.01 -40.21
C LEU A 46 39.44 39.92 -40.59
N ARG A 47 39.83 38.96 -41.45
CA ARG A 47 41.19 38.84 -41.98
C ARG A 47 41.42 39.69 -43.24
N GLY A 48 40.43 40.45 -43.70
CA GLY A 48 40.51 41.22 -44.94
C GLY A 48 40.42 40.35 -46.20
N ASP A 49 39.97 39.11 -46.04
CA ASP A 49 39.84 38.12 -47.09
C ASP A 49 38.42 38.12 -47.69
N PRO A 50 38.23 37.74 -48.98
CA PRO A 50 36.91 37.50 -49.55
C PRO A 50 36.10 36.48 -48.73
N SER A 51 34.78 36.56 -48.84
CA SER A 51 33.83 35.62 -48.22
C SER A 51 34.11 34.15 -48.59
N PHE A 52 33.46 33.24 -47.87
CA PHE A 52 33.59 31.80 -48.03
C PHE A 52 33.50 31.37 -49.51
N THR A 53 34.40 30.48 -49.94
CA THR A 53 34.36 29.98 -51.32
C THR A 53 33.22 28.98 -51.49
N GLY A 54 32.63 28.87 -52.69
CA GLY A 54 31.57 27.87 -52.96
C GLY A 54 32.02 26.42 -52.68
N THR A 55 33.33 26.14 -52.72
CA THR A 55 33.89 24.84 -52.33
C THR A 55 33.82 24.57 -50.83
N GLU A 56 33.99 25.60 -50.00
CA GLU A 56 33.92 25.48 -48.54
C GLU A 56 32.47 25.39 -48.06
N GLU A 57 31.53 26.08 -48.74
CA GLU A 57 30.09 25.92 -48.53
C GLU A 57 29.65 24.47 -48.78
N LEU A 58 30.08 23.90 -49.91
CA LEU A 58 29.77 22.52 -50.26
C LEU A 58 30.38 21.53 -49.26
N GLU A 59 31.58 21.81 -48.74
CA GLU A 59 32.20 21.01 -47.67
C GLU A 59 31.36 21.04 -46.39
N LEU A 60 30.91 22.22 -45.98
CA LEU A 60 30.09 22.38 -44.78
C LEU A 60 28.76 21.62 -44.89
N LEU A 61 28.08 21.72 -46.02
CA LEU A 61 26.83 21.01 -46.29
C LEU A 61 27.03 19.48 -46.31
N LEU A 62 28.07 19.00 -47.01
CA LEU A 62 28.38 17.59 -47.10
C LEU A 62 28.69 17.00 -45.71
N ARG A 63 29.49 17.68 -44.90
CA ARG A 63 29.78 17.25 -43.52
C ARG A 63 28.52 17.25 -42.65
N GLY A 64 27.68 18.29 -42.76
CA GLY A 64 26.41 18.36 -42.04
C GLY A 64 25.50 17.17 -42.36
N LEU A 65 25.41 16.80 -43.65
CA LEU A 65 24.67 15.62 -44.09
C LEU A 65 25.26 14.32 -43.52
N LEU A 66 26.58 14.16 -43.52
CA LEU A 66 27.23 12.98 -42.95
C LEU A 66 27.00 12.85 -41.44
N TRP A 67 27.02 13.96 -40.71
CA TRP A 67 26.66 14.00 -39.29
C TRP A 67 25.19 13.66 -39.04
N LEU A 68 24.28 14.21 -39.86
CA LEU A 68 22.86 13.87 -39.84
C LEU A 68 22.64 12.36 -40.00
N LEU A 69 23.27 11.75 -41.01
CA LEU A 69 23.20 10.30 -41.28
C LEU A 69 23.80 9.45 -40.15
N SER A 70 24.76 9.99 -39.41
CA SER A 70 25.42 9.32 -38.28
C SER A 70 24.61 9.41 -36.97
N THR A 71 23.66 10.34 -36.87
CA THR A 71 22.88 10.59 -35.64
C THR A 71 22.19 9.34 -35.08
N PRO A 72 21.53 8.48 -35.88
CA PRO A 72 20.93 7.25 -35.36
C PRO A 72 21.93 6.32 -34.68
N LEU A 73 23.16 6.22 -35.19
CA LEU A 73 24.21 5.41 -34.61
C LEU A 73 24.70 6.00 -33.28
N ILE A 74 24.88 7.32 -33.24
CA ILE A 74 25.31 8.05 -32.02
C ILE A 74 24.29 7.87 -30.90
N LEU A 75 23.00 8.06 -31.20
CA LEU A 75 21.93 7.88 -30.22
C LEU A 75 21.79 6.43 -29.76
N TYR A 76 21.93 5.48 -30.67
CA TYR A 76 21.95 4.06 -30.31
C TYR A 76 23.11 3.70 -29.39
N LEU A 77 24.29 4.27 -29.64
CA LEU A 77 25.44 4.09 -28.75
C LEU A 77 25.19 4.74 -27.39
N ALA A 78 24.62 5.95 -27.34
CA ALA A 78 24.24 6.62 -26.10
C ALA A 78 23.24 5.79 -25.27
N TYR A 79 22.32 5.08 -25.95
CA TYR A 79 21.40 4.13 -25.32
C TYR A 79 22.10 2.87 -24.80
N ARG A 80 23.00 2.27 -25.58
CA ARG A 80 23.69 1.01 -25.22
C ARG A 80 24.81 1.18 -24.20
N ALA A 81 25.51 2.32 -24.25
CA ALA A 81 26.69 2.61 -23.46
C ALA A 81 26.56 3.98 -22.75
N PRO A 82 25.56 4.17 -21.88
CA PRO A 82 25.30 5.47 -21.28
C PRO A 82 26.48 5.95 -20.42
N ILE A 83 26.81 7.24 -20.55
CA ILE A 83 27.84 7.93 -19.75
C ILE A 83 27.26 8.79 -18.62
N THR A 84 25.92 8.90 -18.54
CA THR A 84 25.21 9.62 -17.47
C THR A 84 25.07 8.81 -16.17
N SER A 85 25.40 7.51 -16.21
CA SER A 85 25.45 6.65 -15.02
C SER A 85 26.88 6.60 -14.48
N PHE A 86 27.17 7.40 -13.45
CA PHE A 86 28.52 7.55 -12.88
C PHE A 86 29.01 6.31 -12.10
N ARG A 87 28.14 5.32 -11.83
CA ARG A 87 28.50 4.10 -11.09
C ARG A 87 28.04 2.84 -11.84
N PRO A 88 28.87 1.78 -11.89
CA PRO A 88 30.25 1.69 -11.37
C PRO A 88 31.28 2.41 -12.27
N LEU A 89 32.33 3.00 -11.68
CA LEU A 89 33.34 3.82 -12.37
C LEU A 89 34.04 3.09 -13.52
N ARG A 90 34.31 1.78 -13.36
CA ARG A 90 34.88 0.92 -14.41
C ARG A 90 34.00 0.86 -15.66
N ARG A 91 32.67 0.75 -15.50
CA ARG A 91 31.73 0.73 -16.62
C ARG A 91 31.64 2.10 -17.28
N TRP A 92 31.61 3.16 -16.46
CA TRP A 92 31.63 4.54 -16.94
C TRP A 92 32.87 4.83 -17.80
N GLY A 93 34.08 4.51 -17.31
CA GLY A 93 35.33 4.72 -18.04
C GLY A 93 35.39 3.95 -19.36
N ARG A 94 34.92 2.69 -19.38
CA ARG A 94 34.79 1.90 -20.61
C ARG A 94 33.84 2.56 -21.63
N ASN A 95 32.67 3.02 -21.17
CA ASN A 95 31.68 3.65 -22.04
C ASN A 95 32.22 4.99 -22.57
N LEU A 96 32.87 5.79 -21.74
CA LEU A 96 33.52 7.03 -22.15
C LEU A 96 34.60 6.77 -23.22
N GLY A 97 35.49 5.79 -22.98
CA GLY A 97 36.50 5.40 -23.96
C GLY A 97 35.89 4.94 -25.29
N LEU A 98 34.79 4.20 -25.26
CA LEU A 98 34.06 3.79 -26.46
C LEU A 98 33.48 4.99 -27.22
N HIS A 99 32.87 5.94 -26.51
CA HIS A 99 32.34 7.16 -27.11
C HIS A 99 33.44 8.02 -27.74
N LEU A 100 34.58 8.20 -27.08
CA LEU A 100 35.73 8.93 -27.61
C LEU A 100 36.31 8.23 -28.84
N ALA A 101 36.45 6.89 -28.81
CA ALA A 101 36.95 6.12 -29.95
C ALA A 101 36.01 6.20 -31.16
N VAL A 102 34.69 6.08 -30.95
CA VAL A 102 33.69 6.20 -32.01
C VAL A 102 33.64 7.63 -32.56
N GLN A 103 33.70 8.65 -31.70
CA GLN A 103 33.74 10.04 -32.13
C GLN A 103 34.97 10.33 -33.00
N PHE A 104 36.15 9.88 -32.58
CA PHE A 104 37.39 10.07 -33.33
C PHE A 104 37.34 9.34 -34.68
N GLY A 105 36.93 8.06 -34.68
CA GLY A 105 36.79 7.26 -35.89
C GLY A 105 35.77 7.84 -36.88
N LEU A 106 34.62 8.32 -36.36
CA LEU A 106 33.61 8.98 -37.18
C LEU A 106 34.10 10.30 -37.77
N ASN A 107 34.81 11.11 -36.98
CA ASN A 107 35.38 12.37 -37.44
C ASN A 107 36.43 12.15 -38.54
N LEU A 108 37.28 11.13 -38.39
CA LEU A 108 38.26 10.71 -39.40
C LEU A 108 37.55 10.25 -40.68
N LEU A 109 36.55 9.36 -40.55
CA LEU A 109 35.78 8.85 -41.68
C LEU A 109 35.09 9.98 -42.46
N ILE A 110 34.42 10.89 -41.76
CA ILE A 110 33.75 12.06 -42.37
C ILE A 110 34.77 12.92 -43.11
N THR A 111 35.94 13.17 -42.50
CA THR A 111 36.99 13.98 -43.13
C THR A 111 37.56 13.33 -44.39
N CYS A 112 37.86 12.03 -44.34
CA CYS A 112 38.33 11.28 -45.51
C CYS A 112 37.28 11.24 -46.62
N LEU A 113 36.01 11.03 -46.28
CA LEU A 113 34.92 10.97 -47.25
C LEU A 113 34.67 12.34 -47.89
N SER A 114 34.67 13.42 -47.11
CA SER A 114 34.57 14.78 -47.65
C SER A 114 35.72 15.10 -48.58
N TYR A 115 36.96 14.74 -48.22
CA TYR A 115 38.13 14.95 -49.08
C TYR A 115 38.03 14.16 -50.40
N LEU A 116 37.65 12.87 -50.32
CA LEU A 116 37.46 12.01 -51.48
C LEU A 116 36.40 12.58 -52.42
N VAL A 117 35.24 12.93 -51.90
CA VAL A 117 34.11 13.41 -52.71
C VAL A 117 34.43 14.75 -53.37
N LEU A 118 34.88 15.74 -52.61
CA LEU A 118 35.00 17.11 -53.11
C LEU A 118 36.24 17.29 -54.00
N TYR A 119 37.37 16.71 -53.61
CA TYR A 119 38.65 17.03 -54.26
C TYR A 119 39.13 15.93 -55.20
N ARG A 120 38.86 14.66 -54.90
CA ARG A 120 39.26 13.55 -55.79
C ARG A 120 38.21 13.24 -56.85
N LEU A 121 36.94 13.19 -56.49
CA LEU A 121 35.86 12.84 -57.42
C LEU A 121 35.33 14.05 -58.19
N LEU A 122 35.04 15.16 -57.51
CA LEU A 122 34.52 16.38 -58.15
C LEU A 122 35.62 17.32 -58.66
N GLY A 123 36.89 17.04 -58.34
CA GLY A 123 38.04 17.83 -58.83
C GLY A 123 38.06 19.28 -58.37
N LEU A 124 37.35 19.61 -57.28
CA LEU A 124 37.32 20.98 -56.76
C LEU A 124 38.68 21.35 -56.18
N THR A 125 39.06 22.62 -56.27
CA THR A 125 40.24 23.13 -55.59
C THR A 125 39.97 23.24 -54.10
N PRO A 126 40.82 22.67 -53.22
CA PRO A 126 40.69 22.84 -51.78
C PRO A 126 40.65 24.32 -51.41
N GLY A 127 39.71 24.68 -50.54
CA GLY A 127 39.62 26.02 -49.96
C GLY A 127 40.80 26.31 -49.02
N ARG A 128 40.85 27.53 -48.50
CA ARG A 128 41.98 28.03 -47.68
C ARG A 128 42.16 27.27 -46.38
N THR A 129 41.12 26.55 -45.94
CA THR A 129 41.12 25.72 -44.73
C THR A 129 41.98 24.44 -44.81
N TRP A 130 42.52 24.10 -45.99
CA TRP A 130 43.33 22.89 -46.25
C TRP A 130 44.83 23.16 -46.56
N GLY A 131 45.32 24.41 -46.40
CA GLY A 131 46.74 24.75 -46.65
C GLY A 131 47.71 24.27 -45.57
N TYR A 132 48.97 23.97 -45.94
CA TYR A 132 50.01 23.35 -45.08
C TYR A 132 50.24 24.06 -43.73
N ASP A 133 50.21 25.39 -43.68
CA ASP A 133 50.42 26.17 -42.45
C ASP A 133 49.21 26.17 -41.51
N GLY A 134 48.03 25.75 -42.00
CA GLY A 134 46.75 25.81 -41.28
C GLY A 134 46.07 24.44 -41.04
N VAL A 135 46.58 23.35 -41.61
CA VAL A 135 45.94 22.01 -41.52
C VAL A 135 45.83 21.53 -40.08
N TRP A 136 46.88 21.69 -39.26
CA TRP A 136 46.85 21.24 -37.86
C TRP A 136 45.87 22.05 -37.00
N ALA A 137 45.86 23.37 -37.17
CA ALA A 137 44.93 24.25 -36.46
C ALA A 137 43.48 23.99 -36.89
N SER A 138 43.22 23.81 -38.19
CA SER A 138 41.90 23.51 -38.71
C SER A 138 41.42 22.12 -38.29
N MET A 139 42.32 21.12 -38.23
CA MET A 139 42.03 19.79 -37.71
C MET A 139 41.67 19.81 -36.22
N LEU A 140 42.43 20.52 -35.38
CA LEU A 140 42.17 20.63 -33.95
C LEU A 140 40.86 21.37 -33.65
N LEU A 141 40.60 22.48 -34.36
CA LEU A 141 39.35 23.23 -34.21
C LEU A 141 38.16 22.36 -34.62
N ARG A 142 38.25 21.65 -35.76
CA ARG A 142 37.20 20.76 -36.24
C ARG A 142 36.97 19.57 -35.30
N LEU A 143 38.03 18.99 -34.74
CA LEU A 143 37.93 17.93 -33.74
C LEU A 143 37.23 18.42 -32.47
N THR A 144 37.53 19.64 -32.03
CA THR A 144 36.90 20.24 -30.85
C THR A 144 35.40 20.46 -31.08
N ILE A 145 35.02 21.03 -32.23
CA ILE A 145 33.63 21.26 -32.60
C ILE A 145 32.88 19.92 -32.73
N SER A 146 33.45 18.95 -33.43
CA SER A 146 32.82 17.63 -33.61
C SER A 146 32.70 16.84 -32.32
N LEU A 147 33.68 16.96 -31.42
CA LEU A 147 33.59 16.38 -30.08
C LEU A 147 32.47 17.04 -29.27
N THR A 148 32.37 18.37 -29.34
CA THR A 148 31.36 19.13 -28.60
C THR A 148 29.95 18.77 -29.06
N THR A 149 29.68 18.77 -30.37
CA THR A 149 28.35 18.42 -30.90
C THR A 149 27.99 16.97 -30.63
N TYR A 150 28.95 16.06 -30.72
CA TYR A 150 28.78 14.66 -30.34
C TYR A 150 28.39 14.51 -28.87
N LEU A 151 29.14 15.15 -27.96
CA LEU A 151 28.88 15.09 -26.53
C LEU A 151 27.53 15.73 -26.19
N LEU A 152 27.14 16.84 -26.83
CA LEU A 152 25.83 17.46 -26.64
C LEU A 152 24.68 16.49 -26.96
N LEU A 153 24.78 15.71 -28.04
CA LEU A 153 23.79 14.68 -28.37
C LEU A 153 23.75 13.56 -27.33
N VAL A 154 24.93 13.04 -26.92
CA VAL A 154 25.02 11.93 -25.96
C VAL A 154 24.52 12.35 -24.57
N PHE A 155 24.97 13.51 -24.06
CA PHE A 155 24.51 14.05 -22.78
C PHE A 155 23.05 14.46 -22.84
N GLY A 156 22.59 15.12 -23.90
CA GLY A 156 21.18 15.48 -24.07
C GLY A 156 20.26 14.27 -24.03
N TYR A 157 20.58 13.22 -24.77
CA TYR A 157 19.84 11.95 -24.71
C TYR A 157 19.90 11.30 -23.32
N GLY A 158 21.08 11.27 -22.71
CA GLY A 158 21.28 10.69 -21.39
C GLY A 158 20.49 11.41 -20.29
N LEU A 159 20.46 12.75 -20.31
CA LEU A 159 19.67 13.57 -19.39
C LEU A 159 18.17 13.35 -19.59
N ALA A 160 17.70 13.31 -20.84
CA ALA A 160 16.30 13.01 -21.14
C ALA A 160 15.87 11.64 -20.59
N THR A 161 16.76 10.64 -20.71
CA THR A 161 16.51 9.29 -20.18
C THR A 161 16.44 9.26 -18.67
N VAL A 162 17.33 9.98 -17.98
CA VAL A 162 17.30 10.09 -16.51
C VAL A 162 16.05 10.83 -16.04
N ALA A 163 15.69 11.94 -16.69
CA ALA A 163 14.50 12.72 -16.35
C ALA A 163 13.21 11.88 -16.51
N TYR A 164 13.06 11.18 -17.64
CA TYR A 164 11.91 10.31 -17.89
C TYR A 164 11.79 9.17 -16.87
N ARG A 165 12.92 8.53 -16.51
CA ARG A 165 12.95 7.49 -15.48
C ARG A 165 12.56 8.04 -14.11
N ASN A 166 13.09 9.20 -13.72
CA ASN A 166 12.75 9.83 -12.45
C ASN A 166 11.27 10.20 -12.37
N GLN A 167 10.71 10.76 -13.44
CA GLN A 167 9.28 11.09 -13.52
C GLN A 167 8.42 9.82 -13.40
N THR A 168 8.79 8.74 -14.08
CA THR A 168 8.06 7.46 -14.00
C THR A 168 8.09 6.89 -12.59
N LEU A 169 9.25 6.95 -11.91
CA LEU A 169 9.39 6.51 -10.52
C LEU A 169 8.55 7.37 -9.57
N GLN A 170 8.51 8.69 -9.75
CA GLN A 170 7.64 9.58 -8.96
C GLN A 170 6.17 9.22 -9.10
N HIS A 171 5.69 8.98 -10.33
CA HIS A 171 4.31 8.56 -10.55
C HIS A 171 4.00 7.20 -9.93
N GLN A 172 4.95 6.27 -9.91
CA GLN A 172 4.80 4.99 -9.23
C GLN A 172 4.70 5.17 -7.71
N ASN A 173 5.59 5.95 -7.11
CA ASN A 173 5.59 6.22 -5.66
C ASN A 173 4.27 6.83 -5.18
N VAL A 174 3.77 7.85 -5.89
CA VAL A 174 2.47 8.49 -5.55
C VAL A 174 1.32 7.48 -5.61
N ARG A 175 1.33 6.56 -6.59
CA ARG A 175 0.31 5.50 -6.67
C ARG A 175 0.40 4.51 -5.51
N TYR A 176 1.62 4.15 -5.11
CA TYR A 176 1.82 3.27 -3.95
C TYR A 176 1.36 3.92 -2.65
N GLU A 177 1.65 5.21 -2.46
CA GLU A 177 1.20 5.98 -1.30
C GLU A 177 -0.33 6.02 -1.23
N LEU A 178 -1.01 6.35 -2.33
CA LEU A 178 -2.47 6.41 -2.37
C LEU A 178 -3.12 5.05 -2.07
N ALA A 179 -2.58 3.97 -2.65
CA ALA A 179 -3.08 2.61 -2.39
C ALA A 179 -2.91 2.22 -0.91
N ASN A 180 -1.79 2.61 -0.30
CA ASN A 180 -1.53 2.33 1.12
C ASN A 180 -2.51 3.09 2.04
N GLU A 181 -2.78 4.37 1.76
CA GLU A 181 -3.76 5.15 2.52
C GLU A 181 -5.18 4.59 2.39
N GLN A 182 -5.56 4.11 1.20
CA GLN A 182 -6.84 3.41 1.00
C GLN A 182 -6.93 2.13 1.82
N LEU A 183 -5.87 1.31 1.85
CA LEU A 183 -5.82 0.09 2.65
C LEU A 183 -5.93 0.39 4.15
N LYS A 184 -5.22 1.42 4.65
CA LYS A 184 -5.34 1.86 6.05
C LYS A 184 -6.77 2.26 6.39
N THR A 185 -7.42 3.02 5.52
CA THR A 185 -8.81 3.46 5.71
C THR A 185 -9.78 2.28 5.73
N GLN A 186 -9.61 1.32 4.82
CA GLN A 186 -10.41 0.10 4.80
C GLN A 186 -10.20 -0.77 6.04
N LEU A 187 -8.95 -0.90 6.48
CA LEU A 187 -8.60 -1.63 7.71
C LEU A 187 -9.23 -0.97 8.93
N ALA A 188 -9.14 0.35 9.07
CA ALA A 188 -9.78 1.09 10.15
C ALA A 188 -11.31 0.92 10.11
N GLY A 189 -11.91 0.98 8.92
CA GLY A 189 -13.35 0.73 8.74
C GLY A 189 -13.76 -0.69 9.14
N ALA A 190 -12.98 -1.70 8.76
CA ALA A 190 -13.22 -3.09 9.12
C ALA A 190 -13.06 -3.34 10.62
N GLN A 191 -12.04 -2.75 11.26
CA GLN A 191 -11.84 -2.80 12.70
C GLN A 191 -13.01 -2.15 13.45
N LEU A 192 -13.47 -0.97 13.01
CA LEU A 192 -14.64 -0.32 13.58
C LEU A 192 -15.90 -1.18 13.42
N GLN A 193 -16.09 -1.82 12.27
CA GLN A 193 -17.22 -2.71 12.04
C GLN A 193 -17.15 -3.97 12.91
N ALA A 194 -15.96 -4.55 13.09
CA ALA A 194 -15.74 -5.67 14.00
C ALA A 194 -16.07 -5.29 15.45
N LEU A 195 -15.64 -4.11 15.88
CA LEU A 195 -15.97 -3.56 17.20
C LEU A 195 -17.48 -3.32 17.35
N LYS A 196 -18.15 -2.77 16.32
CA LYS A 196 -19.61 -2.63 16.30
C LYS A 196 -20.34 -3.97 16.41
N MET A 197 -19.81 -5.04 15.82
CA MET A 197 -20.41 -6.38 15.92
C MET A 197 -20.27 -7.00 17.32
N GLN A 198 -19.31 -6.56 18.15
CA GLN A 198 -19.19 -7.00 19.54
C GLN A 198 -20.28 -6.40 20.46
N LEU A 199 -20.99 -5.36 20.00
CA LEU A 199 -22.14 -4.78 20.71
C LEU A 199 -23.45 -5.21 20.03
N ASN A 200 -24.37 -5.82 20.79
CA ASN A 200 -25.71 -6.15 20.28
C ASN A 200 -26.54 -4.86 20.10
N PRO A 201 -26.90 -4.45 18.85
CA PRO A 201 -27.65 -3.21 18.63
C PRO A 201 -29.02 -3.21 19.31
N HIS A 202 -29.67 -4.39 19.39
CA HIS A 202 -30.97 -4.53 20.05
C HIS A 202 -30.88 -4.24 21.54
N PHE A 203 -29.81 -4.68 22.22
CA PHE A 203 -29.59 -4.35 23.62
C PHE A 203 -29.49 -2.84 23.84
N LEU A 204 -28.75 -2.13 22.98
CA LEU A 204 -28.60 -0.68 23.09
C LEU A 204 -29.93 0.06 22.90
N PHE A 205 -30.75 -0.35 21.92
CA PHE A 205 -32.09 0.21 21.74
C PHE A 205 -32.99 -0.05 22.95
N ASN A 206 -32.98 -1.28 23.49
CA ASN A 206 -33.77 -1.63 24.66
C ASN A 206 -33.33 -0.84 25.90
N ALA A 207 -32.03 -0.71 26.13
CA ALA A 207 -31.48 0.11 27.21
C ALA A 207 -31.94 1.58 27.08
N HIS A 208 -31.91 2.13 25.87
CA HIS A 208 -32.37 3.48 25.57
C HIS A 208 -33.87 3.65 25.84
N HIS A 209 -34.70 2.72 25.37
CA HIS A 209 -36.15 2.75 25.61
C HIS A 209 -36.48 2.68 27.11
N SER A 210 -35.80 1.82 27.87
CA SER A 210 -35.97 1.77 29.33
C SER A 210 -35.56 3.06 30.00
N LEU A 211 -34.48 3.71 29.55
CA LEU A 211 -34.07 5.01 30.05
C LEU A 211 -35.13 6.10 29.79
N VAL A 212 -35.72 6.12 28.59
CA VAL A 212 -36.81 7.06 28.28
C VAL A 212 -38.01 6.80 29.19
N GLY A 213 -38.37 5.53 29.41
CA GLY A 213 -39.43 5.13 30.35
C GLY A 213 -39.18 5.65 31.77
N LEU A 214 -37.97 5.41 32.32
CA LEU A 214 -37.58 5.89 33.65
C LEU A 214 -37.66 7.42 33.77
N ILE A 215 -37.29 8.16 32.72
CA ILE A 215 -37.39 9.62 32.70
C ILE A 215 -38.86 10.07 32.71
N LEU A 216 -39.72 9.43 31.92
CA LEU A 216 -41.15 9.72 31.85
C LEU A 216 -41.89 9.37 33.15
N GLU A 217 -41.44 8.33 33.86
CA GLU A 217 -41.93 7.91 35.17
C GLU A 217 -41.32 8.70 36.33
N HIS A 218 -40.47 9.69 36.03
CA HIS A 218 -39.76 10.54 37.01
C HIS A 218 -38.81 9.77 37.95
N GLU A 219 -38.33 8.60 37.54
CA GLU A 219 -37.34 7.77 38.25
C GLU A 219 -35.90 8.23 37.99
N ASN A 220 -35.61 9.49 38.31
CA ASN A 220 -34.37 10.17 37.93
C ASN A 220 -33.09 9.45 38.40
N GLU A 221 -33.07 8.93 39.63
CA GLU A 221 -31.90 8.21 40.17
C GLU A 221 -31.59 6.95 39.36
N ARG A 222 -32.61 6.19 38.97
CA ARG A 222 -32.45 4.98 38.17
C ARG A 222 -32.09 5.29 36.72
N ALA A 223 -32.62 6.38 36.16
CA ALA A 223 -32.20 6.86 34.85
C ALA A 223 -30.70 7.21 34.84
N ILE A 224 -30.20 7.93 35.85
CA ILE A 224 -28.77 8.25 35.99
C ILE A 224 -27.92 6.99 36.16
N ALA A 225 -28.37 6.04 36.98
CA ALA A 225 -27.70 4.75 37.14
C ALA A 225 -27.60 3.99 35.80
N MET A 226 -28.68 4.00 35.01
CA MET A 226 -28.73 3.37 33.68
C MET A 226 -27.72 4.00 32.70
N VAL A 227 -27.65 5.34 32.63
CA VAL A 227 -26.66 6.05 31.77
C VAL A 227 -25.24 5.72 32.19
N THR A 228 -24.98 5.72 33.49
CA THR A 228 -23.65 5.48 34.04
C THR A 228 -23.20 4.05 33.74
N ALA A 229 -24.07 3.07 34.00
CA ALA A 229 -23.81 1.66 33.71
C ALA A 229 -23.58 1.42 32.21
N LEU A 230 -24.36 2.08 31.34
CA LEU A 230 -24.17 2.01 29.89
C LEU A 230 -22.81 2.61 29.47
N SER A 231 -22.42 3.73 30.05
CA SER A 231 -21.13 4.38 29.79
C SER A 231 -19.96 3.48 30.22
N ASP A 232 -20.08 2.81 31.37
CA ASP A 232 -19.06 1.89 31.89
C ASP A 232 -18.93 0.60 31.07
N LEU A 233 -20.05 0.11 30.52
CA LEU A 233 -20.05 -1.01 29.59
C LEU A 233 -19.35 -0.63 28.27
N LEU A 234 -19.73 0.51 27.68
CA LEU A 234 -19.10 1.01 26.45
C LEU A 234 -17.59 1.25 26.63
N ARG A 235 -17.18 1.80 27.77
CA ARG A 235 -15.75 1.97 28.10
C ARG A 235 -15.02 0.62 28.20
N ALA A 236 -15.66 -0.41 28.77
CA ALA A 236 -15.07 -1.75 28.87
C ALA A 236 -14.83 -2.38 27.49
N VAL A 237 -15.76 -2.18 26.54
CA VAL A 237 -15.58 -2.64 25.15
C VAL A 237 -14.39 -1.97 24.46
N LEU A 238 -14.13 -0.69 24.77
CA LEU A 238 -13.02 0.08 24.16
C LEU A 238 -11.64 -0.20 24.76
N VAL A 239 -11.58 -0.63 26.02
CA VAL A 239 -10.31 -0.86 26.76
C VAL A 239 -9.79 -2.29 26.56
N ASN A 240 -10.66 -3.25 26.28
CA ASN A 240 -10.28 -4.65 26.12
C ASN A 240 -9.53 -4.85 24.79
N GLY A 241 -8.24 -5.19 24.89
CA GLY A 241 -7.33 -5.35 23.74
C GLY A 241 -7.53 -6.63 22.93
N ASP A 242 -6.73 -6.77 21.86
CA ASP A 242 -6.76 -7.83 20.82
C ASP A 242 -6.48 -9.27 21.32
N ALA A 243 -6.49 -9.51 22.63
CA ALA A 243 -6.22 -10.83 23.20
C ALA A 243 -7.38 -11.80 22.91
N GLN A 244 -7.09 -12.92 22.23
CA GLN A 244 -8.11 -13.95 21.94
C GLN A 244 -8.61 -14.67 23.20
N LEU A 245 -7.76 -14.78 24.22
CA LEU A 245 -8.04 -15.44 25.49
C LEU A 245 -7.71 -14.49 26.63
N ILE A 246 -8.61 -14.40 27.60
CA ILE A 246 -8.45 -13.61 28.82
C ILE A 246 -8.83 -14.46 30.03
N PRO A 247 -8.38 -14.11 31.25
CA PRO A 247 -8.86 -14.75 32.47
C PRO A 247 -10.39 -14.72 32.56
N LEU A 248 -11.03 -15.82 32.99
CA LEU A 248 -12.48 -15.90 33.15
C LEU A 248 -13.02 -14.77 34.05
N ARG A 249 -12.24 -14.30 35.02
CA ARG A 249 -12.61 -13.13 35.85
C ARG A 249 -12.89 -11.87 35.04
N GLU A 250 -12.18 -11.65 33.93
CA GLU A 250 -12.36 -10.45 33.08
C GLU A 250 -13.66 -10.57 32.27
N GLU A 251 -13.97 -11.75 31.74
CA GLU A 251 -15.27 -12.02 31.11
C GLU A 251 -16.44 -11.86 32.08
N LEU A 252 -16.29 -12.40 33.31
CA LEU A 252 -17.30 -12.26 34.36
C LEU A 252 -17.53 -10.79 34.71
N GLN A 253 -16.46 -9.99 34.85
CA GLN A 253 -16.59 -8.54 35.08
C GLN A 253 -17.38 -7.83 33.98
N PHE A 254 -17.10 -8.17 32.71
CA PHE A 254 -17.84 -7.62 31.58
C PHE A 254 -19.33 -7.98 31.63
N VAL A 255 -19.63 -9.26 31.85
CA VAL A 255 -21.01 -9.77 31.97
C VAL A 255 -21.74 -9.18 33.17
N THR A 256 -21.05 -8.96 34.30
CA THR A 256 -21.65 -8.29 35.47
C THR A 256 -22.10 -6.87 35.13
N LYS A 257 -21.31 -6.10 34.36
CA LYS A 257 -21.72 -4.76 33.90
C LYS A 257 -22.97 -4.81 33.02
N TYR A 258 -23.01 -5.76 32.08
CA TYR A 258 -24.19 -5.99 31.25
C TYR A 258 -25.43 -6.34 32.08
N LEU A 259 -25.29 -7.28 33.02
CA LEU A 259 -26.38 -7.71 33.88
C LEU A 259 -26.85 -6.64 34.86
N HIS A 260 -25.98 -5.71 35.25
CA HIS A 260 -26.37 -4.56 36.05
C HIS A 260 -27.37 -3.66 35.31
N ILE A 261 -27.14 -3.42 34.02
CA ILE A 261 -28.07 -2.68 33.15
C ILE A 261 -29.41 -3.42 33.05
N GLN A 262 -29.38 -4.75 32.87
CA GLN A 262 -30.61 -5.55 32.82
C GLN A 262 -31.35 -5.56 34.16
N LYS A 263 -30.65 -5.58 35.29
CA LYS A 263 -31.28 -5.50 36.62
C LYS A 263 -31.99 -4.17 36.85
N ILE A 264 -31.44 -3.06 36.34
CA ILE A 264 -32.13 -1.76 36.38
C ILE A 264 -33.42 -1.82 35.55
N ARG A 265 -33.41 -2.50 34.39
CA ARG A 265 -34.58 -2.65 33.51
C ARG A 265 -35.67 -3.55 34.11
N PHE A 266 -35.30 -4.72 34.63
CA PHE A 266 -36.23 -5.72 35.13
C PHE A 266 -36.56 -5.59 36.62
N GLN A 267 -35.86 -4.72 37.35
CA GLN A 267 -36.11 -4.43 38.77
C GLN A 267 -36.02 -5.71 39.62
N ASP A 268 -36.92 -5.83 40.59
CA ASP A 268 -37.02 -6.97 41.51
C ASP A 268 -37.42 -8.28 40.80
N ARG A 269 -37.74 -8.23 39.50
CA ARG A 269 -38.11 -9.42 38.73
C ARG A 269 -36.90 -10.25 38.31
N LEU A 270 -35.69 -9.69 38.29
CA LEU A 270 -34.49 -10.40 37.86
C LEU A 270 -33.58 -10.69 39.05
N HIS A 271 -33.48 -11.97 39.40
CA HIS A 271 -32.46 -12.49 40.30
C HIS A 271 -31.27 -13.01 39.51
N ILE A 272 -30.07 -12.71 39.99
CA ILE A 272 -28.81 -13.14 39.37
C ILE A 272 -28.00 -13.87 40.41
N ASP A 273 -27.64 -15.12 40.12
CA ASP A 273 -26.82 -15.98 40.98
C ASP A 273 -25.48 -16.30 40.29
N PHE A 274 -24.37 -16.14 41.02
CA PHE A 274 -23.03 -16.44 40.54
C PHE A 274 -22.42 -17.56 41.39
N ALA A 275 -22.31 -18.75 40.82
CA ALA A 275 -21.70 -19.93 41.44
C ALA A 275 -20.33 -20.22 40.80
N ILE A 276 -19.35 -19.36 41.07
CA ILE A 276 -18.01 -19.42 40.46
C ILE A 276 -16.99 -20.03 41.43
N ALA A 277 -16.45 -21.19 41.10
CA ALA A 277 -15.37 -21.81 41.86
C ALA A 277 -14.11 -20.93 41.87
N ALA A 278 -13.39 -20.87 42.98
CA ALA A 278 -12.29 -19.91 43.13
C ALA A 278 -11.12 -20.19 42.17
N ASP A 279 -10.89 -21.47 41.84
CA ASP A 279 -9.83 -21.97 40.96
C ASP A 279 -10.11 -21.74 39.47
N THR A 280 -11.32 -21.31 39.09
CA THR A 280 -11.67 -21.05 37.69
C THR A 280 -11.43 -19.61 37.25
N ARG A 281 -11.22 -18.67 38.17
CA ARG A 281 -11.14 -17.23 37.86
C ARG A 281 -9.98 -16.85 36.95
N GLU A 282 -8.84 -17.51 37.11
CA GLU A 282 -7.63 -17.28 36.29
C GLU A 282 -7.52 -18.22 35.09
N CYS A 283 -8.50 -19.12 34.92
CA CYS A 283 -8.55 -19.98 33.73
C CYS A 283 -8.68 -19.11 32.47
N LEU A 284 -7.87 -19.41 31.46
CA LEU A 284 -7.98 -18.75 30.18
C LEU A 284 -9.30 -19.15 29.52
N PHE A 285 -10.01 -18.14 29.03
CA PHE A 285 -11.32 -18.26 28.41
C PHE A 285 -11.42 -17.30 27.22
N PRO A 286 -12.15 -17.63 26.15
CA PRO A 286 -12.25 -16.75 24.99
C PRO A 286 -13.01 -15.47 25.34
N GLN A 287 -12.40 -14.34 25.00
CA GLN A 287 -13.00 -13.02 25.23
C GLN A 287 -14.35 -12.88 24.50
N PHE A 288 -15.33 -12.23 25.10
CA PHE A 288 -16.71 -12.02 24.62
C PHE A 288 -17.46 -13.30 24.26
N LEU A 289 -17.20 -14.40 24.98
CA LEU A 289 -17.87 -15.68 24.72
C LEU A 289 -18.93 -16.01 25.77
N LEU A 290 -18.84 -15.42 26.97
CA LEU A 290 -19.87 -15.56 27.99
C LEU A 290 -21.09 -14.67 27.71
N GLN A 291 -20.88 -13.48 27.15
CA GLN A 291 -21.94 -12.51 26.83
C GLN A 291 -23.04 -13.10 25.93
N PRO A 292 -22.76 -13.75 24.78
CA PRO A 292 -23.82 -14.31 23.94
C PRO A 292 -24.68 -15.36 24.64
N LEU A 293 -24.09 -16.12 25.57
CA LEU A 293 -24.83 -17.13 26.36
C LEU A 293 -25.79 -16.47 27.34
N VAL A 294 -25.33 -15.40 28.00
CA VAL A 294 -26.13 -14.59 28.92
C VAL A 294 -27.23 -13.84 28.17
N GLU A 295 -26.93 -13.24 27.02
CA GLU A 295 -27.93 -12.59 26.17
C GLU A 295 -29.01 -13.59 25.73
N ASN A 296 -28.62 -14.80 25.37
CA ASN A 296 -29.57 -15.84 24.98
C ASN A 296 -30.53 -16.19 26.13
N ALA A 297 -30.01 -16.37 27.35
CA ALA A 297 -30.84 -16.64 28.53
C ALA A 297 -31.76 -15.44 28.87
N MET A 298 -31.28 -14.21 28.70
CA MET A 298 -32.09 -13.00 28.92
C MET A 298 -33.25 -12.89 27.92
N VAL A 299 -32.99 -13.05 26.63
CA VAL A 299 -34.00 -12.85 25.56
C VAL A 299 -35.01 -14.00 25.51
N HIS A 300 -34.54 -15.24 25.63
CA HIS A 300 -35.39 -16.42 25.44
C HIS A 300 -35.95 -16.98 26.74
N GLY A 301 -35.25 -16.79 27.86
CA GLY A 301 -35.71 -17.18 29.19
C GLY A 301 -36.43 -16.02 29.88
N ILE A 302 -35.66 -15.03 30.33
CA ILE A 302 -36.12 -13.99 31.27
C ILE A 302 -37.22 -13.08 30.68
N GLU A 303 -37.04 -12.57 29.45
CA GLU A 303 -37.98 -11.63 28.81
C GLU A 303 -39.38 -12.24 28.59
N GLN A 304 -39.49 -13.56 28.53
CA GLN A 304 -40.74 -14.28 28.28
C GLN A 304 -41.52 -14.63 29.57
N VAL A 305 -40.90 -14.49 30.74
CA VAL A 305 -41.51 -14.81 32.03
C VAL A 305 -42.40 -13.66 32.50
N ILE A 306 -43.59 -13.99 33.01
CA ILE A 306 -44.44 -13.07 33.76
C ILE A 306 -44.18 -13.34 35.25
N GLY A 307 -43.59 -12.36 35.96
CA GLY A 307 -43.16 -12.53 37.36
C GLY A 307 -41.64 -12.49 37.52
N THR A 308 -41.14 -13.12 38.59
CA THR A 308 -39.72 -13.22 38.92
C THR A 308 -39.03 -14.33 38.11
N ALA A 309 -37.77 -14.11 37.77
CA ALA A 309 -36.93 -15.05 37.04
C ALA A 309 -35.50 -14.99 37.58
N CYS A 310 -34.83 -16.14 37.60
CA CYS A 310 -33.47 -16.31 38.06
C CYS A 310 -32.55 -16.69 36.91
N LEU A 311 -31.51 -15.89 36.71
CA LEU A 311 -30.37 -16.22 35.87
C LEU A 311 -29.21 -16.68 36.75
N ARG A 312 -28.72 -17.89 36.52
CA ARG A 312 -27.55 -18.44 37.21
C ARG A 312 -26.38 -18.62 36.26
N ILE A 313 -25.21 -18.15 36.68
CA ILE A 313 -23.93 -18.35 35.99
C ILE A 313 -23.04 -19.17 36.90
N ALA A 314 -22.61 -20.35 36.45
CA ALA A 314 -21.75 -21.25 37.20
C ALA A 314 -20.44 -21.53 36.45
N ALA A 315 -19.35 -21.71 37.18
CA ALA A 315 -18.10 -22.15 36.59
C ALA A 315 -17.33 -23.05 37.57
N HIS A 316 -16.94 -24.24 37.10
CA HIS A 316 -16.18 -25.23 37.87
C HIS A 316 -15.22 -26.00 36.95
N ARG A 317 -14.26 -26.70 37.55
CA ARG A 317 -13.34 -27.59 36.82
C ARG A 317 -13.85 -29.03 36.85
N GLU A 318 -13.78 -29.70 35.70
CA GLU A 318 -13.98 -31.14 35.57
C GLU A 318 -12.70 -31.73 34.95
N GLY A 319 -11.76 -32.18 35.80
CA GLY A 319 -10.43 -32.59 35.36
C GLY A 319 -9.66 -31.45 34.69
N GLU A 320 -9.23 -31.66 33.44
CA GLU A 320 -8.49 -30.67 32.64
C GLU A 320 -9.40 -29.70 31.85
N GLN A 321 -10.72 -29.76 32.08
CA GLN A 321 -11.69 -28.90 31.43
C GLN A 321 -12.25 -27.86 32.40
N LEU A 322 -12.40 -26.64 31.90
CA LEU A 322 -13.24 -25.62 32.53
C LEU A 322 -14.65 -25.78 31.98
N VAL A 323 -15.61 -25.90 32.88
CA VAL A 323 -17.03 -25.94 32.58
C VAL A 323 -17.65 -24.62 33.00
N VAL A 324 -18.34 -23.96 32.07
CA VAL A 324 -19.08 -22.72 32.32
C VAL A 324 -20.53 -22.96 31.91
N GLU A 325 -21.47 -22.66 32.81
CA GLU A 325 -22.90 -22.85 32.60
C GLU A 325 -23.63 -21.53 32.77
N VAL A 326 -24.58 -21.27 31.87
CA VAL A 326 -25.56 -20.20 32.00
C VAL A 326 -26.93 -20.85 31.97
N SER A 327 -27.71 -20.67 33.03
CA SER A 327 -29.03 -21.27 33.16
C SER A 327 -30.10 -20.28 33.59
N ASP A 328 -31.31 -20.44 33.07
CA ASP A 328 -32.51 -19.72 33.50
C ASP A 328 -33.58 -20.69 34.03
N ASP A 329 -34.47 -20.19 34.89
CA ASP A 329 -35.60 -20.93 35.47
C ASP A 329 -36.95 -20.64 34.79
N ALA A 330 -36.93 -20.14 33.55
CA ALA A 330 -38.09 -19.51 32.90
C ALA A 330 -39.35 -20.39 32.76
N ALA A 331 -39.24 -21.71 32.92
CA ALA A 331 -40.38 -22.61 32.82
C ALA A 331 -41.22 -22.77 34.10
N ALA A 332 -40.80 -22.21 35.24
CA ALA A 332 -41.68 -22.13 36.41
C ALA A 332 -42.96 -21.29 36.12
N ALA A 333 -42.95 -20.49 35.04
CA ALA A 333 -44.05 -19.61 34.63
C ALA A 333 -45.00 -20.18 33.54
N GLY A 334 -44.96 -21.48 33.25
CA GLY A 334 -46.04 -22.16 32.51
C GLY A 334 -46.02 -22.07 30.97
N ARG A 335 -44.90 -21.66 30.35
CA ARG A 335 -44.70 -21.74 28.89
C ARG A 335 -43.45 -22.55 28.55
N ARG A 336 -43.62 -23.59 27.73
CA ARG A 336 -42.51 -24.20 26.98
C ARG A 336 -42.09 -23.23 25.88
N PRO A 337 -40.85 -22.72 25.85
CA PRO A 337 -40.32 -22.10 24.64
C PRO A 337 -40.36 -23.15 23.53
N ALA A 338 -40.82 -22.77 22.34
CA ALA A 338 -40.71 -23.64 21.18
C ALA A 338 -39.24 -24.03 21.00
N ALA A 339 -38.97 -25.32 20.82
CA ALA A 339 -37.64 -25.85 20.51
C ALA A 339 -37.23 -25.42 19.09
N THR A 340 -37.01 -24.13 18.88
CA THR A 340 -36.65 -23.57 17.59
C THR A 340 -35.74 -22.37 17.80
N GLY A 341 -34.47 -22.58 17.48
CA GLY A 341 -33.55 -21.49 17.19
C GLY A 341 -32.23 -21.63 17.91
N GLN A 342 -31.28 -22.35 17.31
CA GLN A 342 -29.89 -21.93 17.40
C GLN A 342 -29.83 -20.49 16.86
N GLY A 343 -29.99 -19.50 17.74
CA GLY A 343 -29.90 -18.10 17.35
C GLY A 343 -28.54 -17.83 16.72
N ILE A 344 -28.46 -16.81 15.85
CA ILE A 344 -27.24 -16.41 15.14
C ILE A 344 -26.06 -16.23 16.11
N GLY A 345 -26.33 -15.77 17.35
CA GLY A 345 -25.32 -15.63 18.41
C GLY A 345 -24.71 -16.97 18.87
N LEU A 346 -25.52 -18.02 19.04
CA LEU A 346 -25.05 -19.35 19.48
C LEU A 346 -24.34 -20.10 18.34
N SER A 347 -24.79 -19.96 17.09
CA SER A 347 -24.09 -20.54 15.95
C SER A 347 -22.71 -19.91 15.74
N ASN A 348 -22.61 -18.58 15.89
CA ASN A 348 -21.32 -17.87 15.85
C ASN A 348 -20.42 -18.27 17.02
N THR A 349 -20.99 -18.45 18.21
CA THR A 349 -20.26 -18.95 19.39
C THR A 349 -19.67 -20.34 19.12
N LYS A 350 -20.48 -21.26 18.58
CA LYS A 350 -20.03 -22.62 18.21
C LYS A 350 -18.91 -22.60 17.17
N ALA A 351 -19.08 -21.86 16.07
CA ALA A 351 -18.07 -21.76 15.02
C ALA A 351 -16.73 -21.18 15.53
N ARG A 352 -16.81 -20.19 16.43
CA ARG A 352 -15.62 -19.59 17.07
C ARG A 352 -14.91 -20.60 17.98
N LEU A 353 -15.66 -21.37 18.76
CA LEU A 353 -15.10 -22.43 19.62
C LEU A 353 -14.41 -23.53 18.82
N GLU A 354 -15.04 -23.98 17.72
CA GLU A 354 -14.46 -24.98 16.81
C GLU A 354 -13.11 -24.51 16.25
N LYS A 355 -13.01 -23.24 15.87
CA LYS A 355 -11.77 -22.64 15.34
C LYS A 355 -10.68 -22.46 16.41
N LEU A 356 -11.04 -22.00 17.60
CA LEU A 356 -10.08 -21.69 18.68
C LEU A 356 -9.54 -22.96 19.35
N TYR A 357 -10.37 -23.97 19.53
CA TYR A 357 -10.02 -25.19 20.25
C TYR A 357 -9.89 -26.42 19.34
N HIS A 358 -9.84 -26.22 18.02
CA HIS A 358 -9.72 -27.30 17.02
C HIS A 358 -10.72 -28.45 17.25
N GLY A 359 -11.96 -28.10 17.61
CA GLY A 359 -13.04 -29.07 17.89
C GLY A 359 -13.00 -29.73 19.27
N GLN A 360 -12.08 -29.36 20.18
CA GLN A 360 -11.99 -29.92 21.53
C GLN A 360 -12.95 -29.26 22.55
N ALA A 361 -13.50 -28.09 22.21
CA ALA A 361 -14.52 -27.44 23.02
C ALA A 361 -15.92 -27.96 22.67
N GLN A 362 -16.80 -28.06 23.67
CA GLN A 362 -18.17 -28.53 23.51
C GLN A 362 -19.16 -27.48 24.00
N LEU A 363 -20.19 -27.22 23.20
CA LEU A 363 -21.32 -26.36 23.56
C LEU A 363 -22.59 -27.21 23.55
N GLU A 364 -23.20 -27.39 24.72
CA GLU A 364 -24.40 -28.17 24.93
C GLU A 364 -25.58 -27.26 25.29
N PHE A 365 -26.74 -27.54 24.72
CA PHE A 365 -28.00 -26.95 25.12
C PHE A 365 -28.84 -28.04 25.78
N VAL A 366 -29.18 -27.84 27.05
CA VAL A 366 -29.94 -28.79 27.85
C VAL A 366 -31.20 -28.10 28.34
N GLN A 367 -32.34 -28.77 28.15
CA GLN A 367 -33.61 -28.33 28.73
C GLN A 367 -33.94 -29.27 29.91
N PRO A 368 -33.83 -28.82 31.16
CA PRO A 368 -34.12 -29.66 32.31
C PRO A 368 -35.59 -30.10 32.32
N PRO A 369 -35.93 -31.27 32.92
CA PRO A 369 -37.31 -31.70 33.10
C PRO A 369 -38.13 -30.73 33.99
N THR A 370 -37.45 -30.07 34.93
CA THR A 370 -37.99 -28.97 35.76
C THR A 370 -38.26 -27.70 34.94
N GLY A 371 -37.84 -27.70 33.68
CA GLY A 371 -37.91 -26.61 32.72
C GLY A 371 -36.81 -25.56 32.91
N GLY A 372 -36.90 -24.47 32.14
CA GLY A 372 -35.82 -23.50 31.95
C GLY A 372 -34.86 -23.95 30.84
N THR A 373 -33.73 -23.26 30.72
CA THR A 373 -32.68 -23.62 29.77
C THR A 373 -31.33 -23.63 30.48
N VAL A 374 -30.46 -24.57 30.12
CA VAL A 374 -29.06 -24.60 30.52
C VAL A 374 -28.20 -24.65 29.28
N VAL A 375 -27.34 -23.64 29.10
CA VAL A 375 -26.28 -23.69 28.09
C VAL A 375 -24.97 -23.98 28.80
N ARG A 376 -24.36 -25.11 28.47
CA ARG A 376 -23.11 -25.58 29.06
C ARG A 376 -21.99 -25.51 28.03
N LEU A 377 -20.90 -24.89 28.42
CA LEU A 377 -19.68 -24.82 27.65
C LEU A 377 -18.56 -25.57 28.38
N ARG A 378 -17.90 -26.49 27.68
CA ARG A 378 -16.68 -27.15 28.15
C ARG A 378 -15.50 -26.73 27.29
N VAL A 379 -14.46 -26.17 27.89
CA VAL A 379 -13.23 -25.78 27.19
C VAL A 379 -11.99 -26.41 27.86
N PRO A 380 -11.02 -26.92 27.09
CA PRO A 380 -9.78 -27.44 27.65
C PRO A 380 -8.92 -26.30 28.21
N GLN A 381 -8.29 -26.52 29.37
CA GLN A 381 -7.40 -25.53 29.99
C GLN A 381 -5.95 -25.59 29.48
N ASN A 382 -5.53 -26.74 28.93
CA ASN A 382 -4.22 -26.88 28.28
C ASN A 382 -4.40 -26.76 26.76
N LEU A 383 -4.37 -25.53 26.25
CA LEU A 383 -4.26 -25.33 24.81
C LEU A 383 -2.86 -25.78 24.33
N PRO A 384 -2.76 -26.59 23.26
CA PRO A 384 -1.46 -26.89 22.66
C PRO A 384 -0.79 -25.58 22.22
N ALA A 385 0.52 -25.47 22.44
CA ALA A 385 1.34 -24.26 22.36
C ALA A 385 1.44 -23.56 20.97
N THR A 386 0.53 -23.83 20.04
CA THR A 386 0.54 -23.35 18.66
C THR A 386 -0.44 -22.22 18.37
N LEU A 387 -0.83 -21.43 19.38
CA LEU A 387 -1.44 -20.12 19.08
C LEU A 387 -0.32 -19.17 18.65
N PRO A 388 -0.36 -18.57 17.45
CA PRO A 388 0.57 -17.51 17.12
C PRO A 388 0.29 -16.37 18.09
N THR A 389 1.21 -16.16 19.03
CA THR A 389 1.33 -14.87 19.71
C THR A 389 1.58 -13.84 18.63
N THR A 390 0.54 -13.11 18.24
CA THR A 390 0.71 -11.87 17.49
C THR A 390 1.35 -10.88 18.46
N THR A 391 2.68 -10.96 18.59
CA THR A 391 3.47 -9.94 19.27
C THR A 391 3.33 -8.66 18.48
N ALA A 392 2.36 -7.82 18.86
CA ALA A 392 2.34 -6.43 18.43
C ALA A 392 3.59 -5.74 19.00
N SER A 393 4.45 -5.25 18.12
CA SER A 393 5.52 -4.33 18.52
C SER A 393 4.89 -3.10 19.17
N PRO A 394 5.46 -2.56 20.27
CA PRO A 394 4.97 -1.32 20.84
C PRO A 394 5.25 -0.20 19.85
N ILE A 395 4.20 0.33 19.21
CA ILE A 395 4.29 1.60 18.49
C ILE A 395 4.35 2.67 19.58
N LEU A 396 5.56 3.13 19.86
CA LEU A 396 5.83 4.34 20.63
C LEU A 396 5.08 5.50 19.98
N VAL A 397 3.98 5.91 20.60
CA VAL A 397 3.37 7.21 20.38
C VAL A 397 4.21 8.20 21.18
N THR A 398 5.19 8.83 20.53
CA THR A 398 5.73 10.10 21.00
C THR A 398 4.69 11.18 20.73
N VAL A 399 4.18 11.78 21.81
CA VAL A 399 3.35 12.99 21.84
C VAL A 399 4.12 14.18 21.30
#